data_AF-A0A2G6GC61-F1
#
_entry.id   AF-A0A2G6GC61-F1
#
_cell.length_a   1.000
_cell.length_b   1.000
_cell.length_c   1.000
_cell.angle_alpha   90.00
_cell.angle_beta   90.00
_cell.angle_gamma   90.00
#
_symmetry.space_group_name_H-M   'P 1'
#
loop_
_entity.id
_entity.type
_entity.pdbx_description
1 polymer ?
#
loop_
_entity_poly.entity_id
_entity_poly.type
_entity_poly.pdbx_seq_one_letter_code
_entity_poly.pdbx_strand_id
1 'polypeptide(L)'
;MQSKMSKDKGKNLKKYKEDMKKIQGSGITHLILKWCILGKHVGKNGIIEFVENLKGSGIRVLDLDGNELGKYLGKDGMITLAKTLKGSGVRSLDLGSNELGEYLGKDGMIAFAKALGGSEIRSLNLGSNELGEYLGKDGLIAFAKVLEGSGIRYLDLYWNKLGRHLTKNEIIEFAKMLRGSGVRNVNLFNNKLSKVLKEELETILDIDIIT
;
A
#
# COMPACT_ATOMS: atom_id res chain seq x y z
N MET A 1 12.84 15.21 5.15
CA MET A 1 12.48 16.59 5.50
C MET A 1 11.29 16.53 6.47
N GLN A 2 11.49 16.70 7.78
CA GLN A 2 10.37 16.80 8.73
C GLN A 2 10.20 18.27 9.12
N SER A 3 9.27 18.96 8.47
CA SER A 3 8.92 20.34 8.83
C SER A 3 7.55 20.34 9.50
N LYS A 4 7.41 21.00 10.65
CA LYS A 4 6.10 21.21 11.29
C LYS A 4 5.15 21.90 10.32
N MET A 5 4.04 21.24 10.02
CA MET A 5 3.05 21.68 9.04
C MET A 5 2.06 22.68 9.66
N SER A 6 1.65 23.69 8.88
CA SER A 6 0.67 24.70 9.29
C SER A 6 -0.74 24.12 9.40
N LYS A 7 -1.66 24.80 10.11
CA LYS A 7 -3.10 24.51 10.01
C LYS A 7 -3.70 24.94 8.66
N ASP A 8 -3.05 25.90 7.97
CA ASP A 8 -3.45 26.38 6.65
C ASP A 8 -3.03 25.38 5.56
N LYS A 9 -4.02 24.75 4.92
CA LYS A 9 -3.79 23.74 3.89
C LYS A 9 -3.18 24.30 2.61
N GLY A 10 -3.56 25.52 2.23
CA GLY A 10 -3.02 26.18 1.05
C GLY A 10 -1.53 26.49 1.22
N LYS A 11 -1.13 26.96 2.40
CA LYS A 11 0.28 27.18 2.74
C LYS A 11 1.08 25.88 2.73
N ASN A 12 0.52 24.79 3.26
CA ASN A 12 1.18 23.47 3.22
C ASN A 12 1.35 22.96 1.80
N LEU A 13 0.31 23.05 0.97
CA LEU A 13 0.37 22.61 -0.43
C LEU A 13 1.39 23.44 -1.22
N LYS A 14 1.44 24.77 -1.03
CA LYS A 14 2.45 25.63 -1.66
C LYS A 14 3.87 25.22 -1.25
N LYS A 15 4.08 24.97 0.04
CA LYS A 15 5.37 24.50 0.57
C LYS A 15 5.78 23.16 -0.05
N TYR A 16 4.87 22.18 -0.13
CA TYR A 16 5.16 20.91 -0.79
C TYR A 16 5.56 21.09 -2.25
N LYS A 17 4.89 21.98 -3.00
CA LYS A 17 5.27 22.28 -4.38
C LYS A 17 6.68 22.84 -4.48
N GLU A 18 7.06 23.75 -3.59
CA GLU A 18 8.41 24.32 -3.53
C GLU A 18 9.45 23.26 -3.19
N ASP A 19 9.15 22.36 -2.24
CA ASP A 19 10.07 21.29 -1.85
C ASP A 19 10.19 20.22 -2.94
N MET A 20 9.11 19.88 -3.65
CA MET A 20 9.13 18.97 -4.80
C MET A 20 9.99 19.52 -5.95
N LYS A 21 9.94 20.83 -6.22
CA LYS A 21 10.84 21.47 -7.19
C LYS A 21 12.31 21.33 -6.82
N LYS A 22 12.65 21.40 -5.53
CA LYS A 22 14.03 21.21 -5.06
C LYS A 22 14.49 19.76 -5.17
N ILE A 23 13.56 18.80 -5.13
CA ILE A 23 13.87 17.37 -5.27
C ILE A 23 14.15 17.01 -6.73
N GLN A 24 13.55 17.71 -7.70
CA GLN A 24 13.80 17.45 -9.12
C GLN A 24 15.28 17.64 -9.47
N GLY A 25 15.92 16.59 -10.01
CA GLY A 25 17.34 16.62 -10.37
C GLY A 25 18.31 16.57 -9.18
N SER A 26 17.82 16.46 -7.94
CA SER A 26 18.66 16.44 -6.73
C SER A 26 19.40 15.12 -6.49
N GLY A 27 19.04 14.05 -7.21
CA GLY A 27 19.52 12.69 -6.95
C GLY A 27 18.86 12.01 -5.75
N ILE A 28 17.95 12.67 -5.02
CA ILE A 28 17.14 12.05 -3.98
C ILE A 28 16.25 10.98 -4.60
N THR A 29 16.27 9.78 -4.02
CA THR A 29 15.50 8.62 -4.49
C THR A 29 14.49 8.12 -3.46
N HIS A 30 14.56 8.59 -2.22
CA HIS A 30 13.70 8.15 -1.13
C HIS A 30 12.95 9.34 -0.55
N LEU A 31 11.62 9.27 -0.55
CA LEU A 31 10.75 10.27 0.03
C LEU A 31 9.94 9.64 1.16
N ILE A 32 10.27 10.05 2.39
CA ILE A 32 9.68 9.52 3.62
C ILE A 32 8.75 10.56 4.24
N LEU A 33 7.45 10.24 4.27
CA LEU A 33 6.37 11.08 4.80
C LEU A 33 5.53 10.33 5.84
N LYS A 34 6.19 9.46 6.61
CA LYS A 34 5.58 8.67 7.68
C LYS A 34 4.91 9.54 8.75
N TRP A 35 3.70 9.21 9.18
CA TRP A 35 2.98 9.86 10.28
C TRP A 35 2.85 11.38 10.14
N CYS A 36 2.72 11.88 8.91
CA CYS A 36 2.61 13.31 8.63
C CYS A 36 1.16 13.81 8.61
N ILE A 37 0.17 12.92 8.72
CA ILE A 37 -1.26 13.25 8.61
C ILE A 37 -1.55 14.03 7.32
N LEU A 38 -0.97 13.57 6.21
CA LEU A 38 -0.91 14.32 4.94
C LEU A 38 -2.30 14.81 4.50
N GLY A 39 -3.32 13.97 4.58
CA GLY A 39 -4.69 14.33 4.18
C GLY A 39 -5.31 15.47 4.99
N LYS A 40 -4.98 15.59 6.29
CA LYS A 40 -5.40 16.73 7.11
C LYS A 40 -4.84 18.04 6.56
N HIS A 41 -3.60 18.00 6.09
CA HIS A 41 -2.87 19.19 5.72
C HIS A 41 -3.00 19.62 4.27
N VAL A 42 -3.27 18.72 3.33
CA VAL A 42 -3.39 19.09 1.90
C VAL A 42 -4.71 18.64 1.27
N GLY A 43 -5.50 17.81 1.97
CA GLY A 43 -6.75 17.25 1.45
C GLY A 43 -6.53 16.28 0.30
N LYS A 44 -7.64 15.72 -0.20
CA LYS A 44 -7.64 14.75 -1.31
C LYS A 44 -6.89 15.25 -2.54
N ASN A 45 -7.26 16.44 -3.04
CA ASN A 45 -6.64 16.99 -4.26
C ASN A 45 -5.15 17.28 -4.07
N GLY A 46 -4.75 17.74 -2.88
CA GLY A 46 -3.34 17.99 -2.60
C GLY A 46 -2.50 16.72 -2.53
N ILE A 47 -3.05 15.61 -2.03
CA ILE A 47 -2.37 14.30 -2.08
C ILE A 47 -2.19 13.86 -3.54
N ILE A 48 -3.23 13.93 -4.37
CA ILE A 48 -3.15 13.53 -5.78
C ILE A 48 -2.16 14.39 -6.54
N GLU A 49 -2.21 15.72 -6.36
CA GLU A 49 -1.26 16.65 -6.98
C GLU A 49 0.18 16.38 -6.51
N PHE A 50 0.37 16.05 -5.23
CA PHE A 50 1.68 15.66 -4.71
C PHE A 50 2.23 14.42 -5.43
N VAL A 51 1.43 13.35 -5.58
CA VAL A 51 1.84 12.12 -6.26
C VAL A 51 2.12 12.37 -7.74
N GLU A 52 1.32 13.22 -8.41
CA GLU A 52 1.54 13.60 -9.80
C GLU A 52 2.91 14.27 -10.01
N ASN A 53 3.33 15.11 -9.05
CA ASN A 53 4.63 15.79 -9.08
C ASN A 53 5.84 14.85 -8.85
N LEU A 54 5.62 13.56 -8.57
CA LEU A 54 6.71 12.58 -8.52
C LEU A 54 7.24 12.24 -9.92
N LYS A 55 6.47 12.47 -10.98
CA LYS A 55 6.92 12.23 -12.36
C LYS A 55 8.18 13.05 -12.66
N GLY A 56 9.23 12.37 -13.11
CA GLY A 56 10.53 12.99 -13.40
C GLY A 56 11.34 13.43 -12.16
N SER A 57 10.86 13.19 -10.94
CA SER A 57 11.56 13.59 -9.71
C SER A 57 12.79 12.73 -9.38
N GLY A 58 12.83 11.48 -9.87
CA GLY A 58 13.85 10.49 -9.51
C GLY A 58 13.50 9.65 -8.29
N ILE A 59 12.39 9.93 -7.60
CA ILE A 59 11.94 9.15 -6.44
C ILE A 59 11.62 7.71 -6.84
N ARG A 60 12.19 6.76 -6.10
CA ARG A 60 12.04 5.30 -6.25
C ARG A 60 11.36 4.67 -5.03
N VAL A 61 11.49 5.27 -3.86
CA VAL A 61 10.86 4.80 -2.62
C VAL A 61 9.98 5.91 -2.09
N LEU A 62 8.69 5.60 -1.92
CA LEU A 62 7.69 6.50 -1.37
C LEU A 62 7.10 5.85 -0.12
N ASP A 63 7.37 6.44 1.04
CA ASP A 63 6.81 6.00 2.31
C ASP A 63 5.71 6.98 2.76
N LEU A 64 4.48 6.47 2.80
CA LEU A 64 3.27 7.16 3.23
C LEU A 64 2.61 6.46 4.43
N ASP A 65 3.33 5.64 5.20
CA ASP A 65 2.74 4.95 6.36
C ASP A 65 2.17 5.95 7.39
N GLY A 66 1.01 5.65 7.95
CA GLY A 66 0.41 6.45 9.02
C GLY A 66 -0.16 7.80 8.58
N ASN A 67 -0.75 7.91 7.38
CA ASN A 67 -1.28 9.17 6.86
C ASN A 67 -2.82 9.25 6.78
N GLU A 68 -3.54 8.26 7.34
CA GLU A 68 -5.01 8.16 7.29
C GLU A 68 -5.53 8.23 5.84
N LEU A 69 -4.77 7.71 4.86
CA LEU A 69 -5.08 7.90 3.44
C LEU A 69 -6.44 7.32 3.05
N GLY A 70 -6.84 6.17 3.61
CA GLY A 70 -8.16 5.58 3.40
C GLY A 70 -9.27 6.58 3.72
N LYS A 71 -9.19 7.21 4.90
CA LYS A 71 -10.15 8.21 5.38
C LYS A 71 -10.22 9.46 4.50
N TYR A 72 -9.08 10.01 4.09
CA TYR A 72 -9.06 11.28 3.34
C TYR A 72 -9.32 11.11 1.84
N LEU A 73 -8.97 9.97 1.26
CA LEU A 73 -9.13 9.72 -0.17
C LEU A 73 -10.41 8.95 -0.49
N GLY A 74 -10.83 8.06 0.41
CA GLY A 74 -11.85 7.05 0.15
C GLY A 74 -11.45 6.13 -1.01
N LYS A 75 -12.40 5.27 -1.41
CA LYS A 75 -12.25 4.36 -2.55
C LYS A 75 -11.75 5.07 -3.83
N ASP A 76 -12.46 6.09 -4.29
CA ASP A 76 -12.14 6.75 -5.57
C ASP A 76 -10.82 7.50 -5.55
N GLY A 77 -10.49 8.13 -4.41
CA GLY A 77 -9.23 8.83 -4.25
C GLY A 77 -8.04 7.86 -4.24
N MET A 78 -8.16 6.71 -3.57
CA MET A 78 -7.11 5.70 -3.57
C MET A 78 -6.91 5.06 -4.95
N ILE A 79 -8.00 4.80 -5.69
CA ILE A 79 -7.91 4.34 -7.08
C ILE A 79 -7.23 5.39 -7.95
N THR A 80 -7.55 6.68 -7.75
CA THR A 80 -6.89 7.78 -8.48
C THR A 80 -5.41 7.83 -8.13
N LEU A 81 -5.04 7.77 -6.85
CA LEU A 81 -3.66 7.72 -6.39
C LEU A 81 -2.87 6.58 -7.05
N ALA A 82 -3.45 5.37 -7.10
CA ALA A 82 -2.85 4.21 -7.76
C ALA A 82 -2.61 4.44 -9.26
N LYS A 83 -3.57 5.07 -9.96
CA LYS A 83 -3.40 5.43 -11.38
C LYS A 83 -2.32 6.50 -11.58
N THR A 84 -2.28 7.50 -10.70
CA THR A 84 -1.31 8.61 -10.75
C THR A 84 0.13 8.13 -10.55
N LEU A 85 0.34 7.04 -9.80
CA LEU A 85 1.66 6.43 -9.60
C LEU A 85 2.26 5.84 -10.89
N LYS A 86 1.46 5.59 -11.93
CA LYS A 86 1.99 5.10 -13.22
C LYS A 86 2.90 6.13 -13.87
N GLY A 87 4.12 5.73 -14.22
CA GLY A 87 5.13 6.62 -14.80
C GLY A 87 5.77 7.57 -13.79
N SER A 88 5.43 7.48 -12.50
CA SER A 88 6.14 8.22 -11.44
C SER A 88 7.57 7.71 -11.25
N GLY A 89 7.83 6.44 -11.59
CA GLY A 89 9.10 5.77 -11.37
C GLY A 89 9.28 5.19 -9.97
N VAL A 90 8.26 5.28 -9.10
CA VAL A 90 8.24 4.66 -7.76
C VAL A 90 8.26 3.13 -7.91
N ARG A 91 9.15 2.48 -7.16
CA ARG A 91 9.36 1.02 -7.13
C ARG A 91 9.00 0.40 -5.79
N SER A 92 9.09 1.15 -4.71
CA SER A 92 8.68 0.75 -3.37
C SER A 92 7.66 1.73 -2.83
N LEU A 93 6.49 1.23 -2.48
CA LEU A 93 5.39 2.02 -1.96
C LEU A 93 5.00 1.49 -0.58
N ASP A 94 5.15 2.34 0.44
CA ASP A 94 4.65 2.05 1.78
C ASP A 94 3.31 2.77 2.03
N LEU A 95 2.27 1.99 2.27
CA LEU A 95 0.92 2.43 2.63
C LEU A 95 0.48 1.81 3.96
N GLY A 96 1.42 1.43 4.82
CA GLY A 96 1.10 0.90 6.14
C GLY A 96 0.21 1.86 6.96
N SER A 97 -0.58 1.33 7.88
CA SER A 97 -1.31 2.14 8.87
C SER A 97 -2.16 3.27 8.25
N ASN A 98 -2.92 2.97 7.19
CA ASN A 98 -3.71 3.96 6.44
C ASN A 98 -5.22 3.66 6.41
N GLU A 99 -5.69 2.73 7.27
CA GLU A 99 -7.10 2.35 7.39
C GLU A 99 -7.71 1.86 6.06
N LEU A 100 -6.90 1.25 5.18
CA LEU A 100 -7.36 0.94 3.83
C LEU A 100 -8.49 -0.09 3.81
N GLY A 101 -8.48 -1.09 4.70
CA GLY A 101 -9.56 -2.07 4.80
C GLY A 101 -10.91 -1.41 5.02
N GLU A 102 -11.01 -0.54 6.04
CA GLU A 102 -12.24 0.14 6.42
C GLU A 102 -12.83 1.01 5.30
N TYR A 103 -12.00 1.87 4.68
CA TYR A 103 -12.50 2.89 3.76
C TYR A 103 -12.61 2.43 2.30
N LEU A 104 -11.97 1.32 1.92
CA LEU A 104 -12.05 0.77 0.57
C LEU A 104 -12.98 -0.45 0.52
N GLY A 105 -13.02 -1.24 1.60
CA GLY A 105 -13.66 -2.54 1.64
C GLY A 105 -13.12 -3.49 0.55
N LYS A 106 -13.83 -4.60 0.35
CA LYS A 106 -13.52 -5.60 -0.67
C LYS A 106 -13.36 -5.00 -2.08
N ASP A 107 -14.39 -4.34 -2.60
CA ASP A 107 -14.39 -3.88 -4.00
C ASP A 107 -13.40 -2.73 -4.25
N GLY A 108 -13.21 -1.86 -3.26
CA GLY A 108 -12.25 -0.77 -3.36
C GLY A 108 -10.82 -1.30 -3.35
N MET A 109 -10.49 -2.28 -2.50
CA MET A 109 -9.15 -2.86 -2.47
C MET A 109 -8.81 -3.62 -3.75
N ILE A 110 -9.77 -4.35 -4.32
CA ILE A 110 -9.59 -5.01 -5.63
C ILE A 110 -9.36 -3.98 -6.73
N ALA A 111 -10.16 -2.92 -6.78
CA ALA A 111 -10.02 -1.86 -7.77
C ALA A 111 -8.70 -1.08 -7.62
N PHE A 112 -8.28 -0.83 -6.38
CA PHE A 112 -6.99 -0.21 -6.05
C PHE A 112 -5.81 -1.06 -6.53
N ALA A 113 -5.79 -2.36 -6.20
CA ALA A 113 -4.75 -3.27 -6.64
C ALA A 113 -4.68 -3.38 -8.16
N LYS A 114 -5.84 -3.48 -8.82
CA LYS A 114 -5.91 -3.46 -10.29
C LYS A 114 -5.38 -2.15 -10.89
N ALA A 115 -5.63 -1.02 -10.23
CA ALA A 115 -5.16 0.29 -10.67
C ALA A 115 -3.63 0.45 -10.55
N LEU A 116 -2.99 -0.23 -9.59
CA LEU A 116 -1.53 -0.32 -9.51
C LEU A 116 -0.91 -1.11 -10.66
N GLY A 117 -1.67 -1.98 -11.32
CA GLY A 117 -1.21 -2.74 -12.48
C GLY A 117 -0.69 -1.83 -13.59
N GLY A 118 0.53 -2.08 -14.06
CA GLY A 118 1.23 -1.23 -15.04
C GLY A 118 2.00 -0.06 -14.44
N SER A 119 2.07 0.07 -13.12
CA SER A 119 3.08 0.90 -12.46
C SER A 119 4.43 0.18 -12.36
N GLU A 120 5.48 0.87 -11.93
CA GLU A 120 6.81 0.29 -11.70
C GLU A 120 6.98 -0.33 -10.29
N ILE A 121 5.90 -0.40 -9.50
CA ILE A 121 5.93 -0.85 -8.11
C ILE A 121 6.23 -2.35 -8.05
N ARG A 122 7.28 -2.68 -7.29
CA ARG A 122 7.73 -4.05 -7.03
C ARG A 122 7.62 -4.44 -5.56
N SER A 123 7.62 -3.46 -4.66
CA SER A 123 7.40 -3.66 -3.23
C SER A 123 6.21 -2.81 -2.78
N LEU A 124 5.23 -3.48 -2.19
CA LEU A 124 4.01 -2.86 -1.68
C LEU A 124 3.84 -3.25 -0.21
N ASN A 125 3.87 -2.26 0.68
CA ASN A 125 3.55 -2.47 2.09
C ASN A 125 2.11 -2.00 2.38
N LEU A 126 1.29 -2.94 2.87
CA LEU A 126 -0.09 -2.73 3.31
C LEU A 126 -0.27 -3.17 4.77
N GLY A 127 0.81 -3.20 5.56
CA GLY A 127 0.75 -3.56 6.96
C GLY A 127 -0.22 -2.68 7.76
N SER A 128 -0.85 -3.22 8.80
CA SER A 128 -1.71 -2.46 9.70
C SER A 128 -2.90 -1.76 9.01
N ASN A 129 -3.53 -2.40 8.02
CA ASN A 129 -4.68 -1.84 7.29
C ASN A 129 -5.98 -2.63 7.50
N GLU A 130 -6.00 -3.54 8.47
CA GLU A 130 -7.19 -4.30 8.89
C GLU A 130 -7.84 -5.11 7.77
N LEU A 131 -7.06 -5.53 6.77
CA LEU A 131 -7.61 -6.16 5.56
C LEU A 131 -8.40 -7.45 5.84
N GLY A 132 -8.03 -8.22 6.87
CA GLY A 132 -8.76 -9.43 7.24
C GLY A 132 -10.21 -9.16 7.64
N GLU A 133 -10.46 -8.04 8.31
CA GLU A 133 -11.78 -7.64 8.81
C GLU A 133 -12.73 -7.23 7.68
N TYR A 134 -12.21 -6.54 6.67
CA TYR A 134 -13.04 -5.88 5.66
C TYR A 134 -13.09 -6.55 4.27
N LEU A 135 -12.15 -7.45 3.96
CA LEU A 135 -12.14 -8.15 2.67
C LEU A 135 -12.84 -9.51 2.72
N GLY A 136 -12.74 -10.19 3.87
CA GLY A 136 -13.10 -11.60 4.00
C GLY A 136 -12.33 -12.50 3.03
N LYS A 137 -12.70 -13.78 2.99
CA LYS A 137 -12.09 -14.79 2.10
C LYS A 137 -12.08 -14.35 0.64
N ASP A 138 -13.26 -14.09 0.08
CA ASP A 138 -13.40 -13.82 -1.35
C ASP A 138 -12.67 -12.55 -1.78
N GLY A 139 -12.66 -11.53 -0.92
CA GLY A 139 -11.95 -10.29 -1.19
C GLY A 139 -10.44 -10.48 -1.22
N LEU A 140 -9.89 -11.26 -0.29
CA LEU A 140 -8.45 -11.57 -0.26
C LEU A 140 -8.01 -12.44 -1.45
N ILE A 141 -8.80 -13.46 -1.81
CA ILE A 141 -8.51 -14.28 -3.00
C ILE A 141 -8.57 -13.44 -4.28
N ALA A 142 -9.60 -12.60 -4.43
CA ALA A 142 -9.71 -11.71 -5.58
C ALA A 142 -8.58 -10.68 -5.61
N PHE A 143 -8.20 -10.12 -4.44
CA PHE A 143 -7.05 -9.23 -4.30
C PHE A 143 -5.76 -9.92 -4.75
N ALA A 144 -5.47 -11.14 -4.27
CA ALA A 144 -4.30 -11.91 -4.71
C ALA A 144 -4.32 -12.17 -6.22
N LYS A 145 -5.49 -12.51 -6.78
CA LYS A 145 -5.64 -12.75 -8.21
C LYS A 145 -5.34 -11.51 -9.05
N VAL A 146 -5.80 -10.31 -8.64
CA VAL A 146 -5.50 -9.08 -9.40
C VAL A 146 -4.06 -8.60 -9.27
N LEU A 147 -3.27 -9.16 -8.34
CA LEU A 147 -1.83 -8.95 -8.32
C LEU A 147 -1.11 -9.70 -9.45
N GLU A 148 -1.75 -10.69 -10.08
CA GLU A 148 -1.22 -11.36 -11.27
C GLU A 148 -0.94 -10.34 -12.37
N GLY A 149 0.31 -10.29 -12.85
CA GLY A 149 0.74 -9.33 -13.86
C GLY A 149 0.92 -7.89 -13.37
N SER A 150 0.73 -7.60 -12.07
CA SER A 150 0.95 -6.26 -11.50
C SER A 150 2.42 -5.85 -11.44
N GLY A 151 3.34 -6.82 -11.38
CA GLY A 151 4.77 -6.60 -11.20
C GLY A 151 5.23 -6.56 -9.73
N ILE A 152 4.29 -6.62 -8.78
CA ILE A 152 4.58 -6.68 -7.34
C ILE A 152 5.23 -8.02 -7.00
N ARG A 153 6.39 -7.96 -6.33
CA ARG A 153 7.20 -9.12 -5.92
C ARG A 153 7.27 -9.26 -4.40
N TYR A 154 7.23 -8.14 -3.69
CA TYR A 154 7.24 -8.09 -2.23
C TYR A 154 5.91 -7.49 -1.76
N LEU A 155 5.18 -8.25 -0.96
CA LEU A 155 3.92 -7.82 -0.38
C LEU A 155 4.00 -7.91 1.14
N ASP A 156 3.93 -6.77 1.82
CA ASP A 156 3.86 -6.75 3.28
C ASP A 156 2.39 -6.64 3.73
N LEU A 157 1.91 -7.64 4.47
CA LEU A 157 0.59 -7.72 5.08
C LEU A 157 0.67 -7.80 6.60
N TYR A 158 1.78 -7.39 7.21
CA TYR A 158 1.98 -7.34 8.66
C TYR A 158 0.74 -6.81 9.38
N TRP A 159 0.31 -7.50 10.45
CA TRP A 159 -0.75 -7.00 11.35
C TRP A 159 -2.06 -6.57 10.67
N ASN A 160 -2.58 -7.40 9.75
CA ASN A 160 -3.88 -7.21 9.08
C ASN A 160 -5.01 -8.08 9.65
N LYS A 161 -4.81 -8.65 10.84
CA LYS A 161 -5.81 -9.47 11.58
C LYS A 161 -6.32 -10.70 10.81
N LEU A 162 -5.63 -11.20 9.77
CA LEU A 162 -6.15 -12.26 8.89
C LEU A 162 -6.68 -13.49 9.66
N GLY A 163 -5.91 -14.03 10.61
CA GLY A 163 -6.29 -15.21 11.40
C GLY A 163 -7.40 -14.98 12.43
N ARG A 164 -7.88 -13.74 12.62
CA ARG A 164 -9.09 -13.48 13.40
C ARG A 164 -10.37 -13.61 12.59
N HIS A 165 -10.29 -13.40 11.27
CA HIS A 165 -11.45 -13.28 10.40
C HIS A 165 -11.52 -14.38 9.34
N LEU A 166 -10.43 -15.12 9.13
CA LEU A 166 -10.36 -16.22 8.18
C LEU A 166 -10.02 -17.52 8.91
N THR A 167 -10.62 -18.60 8.44
CA THR A 167 -10.26 -19.96 8.81
C THR A 167 -8.90 -20.34 8.24
N LYS A 168 -8.31 -21.39 8.81
CA LYS A 168 -7.06 -21.99 8.35
C LYS A 168 -7.07 -22.28 6.84
N ASN A 169 -8.13 -22.92 6.35
CA ASN A 169 -8.24 -23.32 4.95
C ASN A 169 -8.35 -22.12 4.00
N GLU A 170 -9.03 -21.05 4.43
CA GLU A 170 -9.16 -19.82 3.64
C GLU A 170 -7.82 -19.08 3.52
N ILE A 171 -7.02 -19.07 4.59
CA ILE A 171 -5.66 -18.51 4.55
C ILE A 171 -4.76 -19.34 3.62
N ILE A 172 -4.86 -20.68 3.65
CA ILE A 172 -4.13 -21.56 2.73
C ILE A 172 -4.56 -21.30 1.27
N GLU A 173 -5.85 -21.09 1.01
CA GLU A 173 -6.35 -20.80 -0.33
C GLU A 173 -5.86 -19.44 -0.84
N PHE A 174 -5.91 -18.41 0.00
CA PHE A 174 -5.33 -17.10 -0.29
C PHE A 174 -3.83 -17.18 -0.58
N ALA A 175 -3.09 -17.90 0.26
CA ALA A 175 -1.66 -18.18 0.10
C ALA A 175 -1.35 -18.83 -1.26
N LYS A 176 -2.08 -19.88 -1.63
CA LYS A 176 -1.94 -20.55 -2.94
C LYS A 176 -2.19 -19.60 -4.10
N MET A 177 -3.16 -18.70 -3.96
CA MET A 177 -3.44 -17.70 -5.00
C MET A 177 -2.33 -16.63 -5.09
N LEU A 178 -1.77 -16.20 -3.96
CA LEU A 178 -0.59 -15.32 -3.95
C LEU A 178 0.61 -15.95 -4.66
N ARG A 179 0.86 -17.25 -4.48
CA ARG A 179 1.92 -17.98 -5.21
C ARG A 179 1.76 -17.85 -6.73
N GLY A 180 0.53 -17.91 -7.23
CA GLY A 180 0.23 -17.75 -8.67
C GLY A 180 0.34 -16.31 -9.18
N SER A 181 0.30 -15.31 -8.30
CA SER A 181 0.25 -13.89 -8.67
C SER A 181 1.60 -13.28 -9.11
N GLY A 182 2.71 -13.97 -8.85
CA GLY A 182 4.07 -13.45 -9.08
C GLY A 182 4.72 -12.76 -7.88
N VAL A 183 4.01 -12.67 -6.75
CA VAL A 183 4.59 -12.32 -5.44
C VAL A 183 5.56 -13.42 -5.01
N ARG A 184 6.77 -13.02 -4.60
CA ARG A 184 7.88 -13.91 -4.21
C ARG A 184 8.23 -13.84 -2.73
N ASN A 185 7.79 -12.77 -2.07
CA ASN A 185 8.06 -12.53 -0.67
C ASN A 185 6.78 -11.96 -0.04
N VAL A 186 6.28 -12.60 1.01
CA VAL A 186 5.11 -12.11 1.73
C VAL A 186 5.39 -12.05 3.23
N ASN A 187 5.10 -10.89 3.83
CA ASN A 187 5.13 -10.74 5.28
C ASN A 187 3.71 -10.89 5.83
N LEU A 188 3.48 -11.98 6.56
CA LEU A 188 2.24 -12.28 7.28
C LEU A 188 2.41 -12.16 8.79
N PHE A 189 3.54 -11.62 9.27
CA PHE A 189 3.82 -11.52 10.70
C PHE A 189 2.70 -10.78 11.43
N ASN A 190 2.43 -11.22 12.67
CA ASN A 190 1.44 -10.59 13.54
C ASN A 190 -0.01 -10.59 13.01
N ASN A 191 -0.37 -11.51 12.10
CA ASN A 191 -1.74 -11.68 11.60
C ASN A 191 -2.64 -12.60 12.44
N LYS A 192 -2.24 -12.96 13.66
CA LYS A 192 -2.98 -13.90 14.54
C LYS A 192 -3.16 -15.29 13.92
N LEU A 193 -2.20 -15.73 13.11
CA LEU A 193 -2.13 -17.09 12.59
C LEU A 193 -1.70 -18.05 13.71
N SER A 194 -2.29 -19.25 13.77
CA SER A 194 -1.84 -20.29 14.69
C SER A 194 -0.45 -20.78 14.31
N LYS A 195 0.35 -21.22 15.29
CA LYS A 195 1.72 -21.71 15.05
C LYS A 195 1.75 -22.83 13.97
N VAL A 196 0.84 -23.78 14.05
CA VAL A 196 0.72 -24.89 13.07
C VAL A 196 0.48 -24.35 11.65
N LEU A 197 -0.38 -23.35 11.50
CA LEU A 197 -0.64 -22.76 10.19
C LEU A 197 0.59 -22.02 9.64
N LYS A 198 1.40 -21.39 10.49
CA LYS A 198 2.63 -20.73 10.06
C LYS A 198 3.62 -21.71 9.42
N GLU A 199 3.87 -22.82 10.11
CA GLU A 199 4.74 -23.91 9.63
C GLU A 199 4.19 -24.53 8.33
N GLU A 200 2.88 -24.70 8.22
CA GLU A 200 2.25 -25.17 6.99
C GLU A 200 2.41 -24.18 5.82
N LEU A 201 2.30 -22.87 6.06
CA LEU A 201 2.48 -21.87 5.01
C LEU A 201 3.90 -21.87 4.45
N GLU A 202 4.91 -22.02 5.31
CA GLU A 202 6.33 -22.13 4.91
C GLU A 202 6.60 -23.37 4.05
N THR A 203 5.84 -24.45 4.22
CA THR A 203 5.98 -25.67 3.41
C THR A 203 5.13 -25.65 2.13
N ILE A 204 3.98 -24.99 2.14
CA ILE A 204 3.04 -24.93 1.00
C ILE A 204 3.49 -23.93 -0.05
N LEU A 205 4.10 -22.83 0.39
CA LEU A 205 4.48 -21.74 -0.46
C LEU A 205 5.98 -21.77 -0.73
N ASP A 206 6.32 -21.97 -2.00
CA ASP A 206 7.68 -21.84 -2.53
C ASP A 206 8.04 -20.36 -2.75
N ILE A 207 7.74 -19.52 -1.75
CA ILE A 207 8.00 -18.08 -1.70
C ILE A 207 8.49 -17.75 -0.28
N ASP A 208 9.36 -16.75 -0.11
CA ASP A 208 9.85 -16.42 1.23
C ASP A 208 8.73 -15.81 2.06
N ILE A 209 8.48 -16.40 3.23
CA ILE A 209 7.42 -15.97 4.14
C ILE A 209 8.01 -15.57 5.48
N ILE A 210 7.52 -14.45 6.00
CA ILE A 210 7.73 -14.06 7.38
C ILE A 210 6.37 -14.22 8.09
N THR A 211 6.25 -15.13 9.07
CA THR A 211 4.96 -15.43 9.74
C THR A 211 4.92 -15.23 11.25
#